data_AF-A0A7Z3CBV2-F1
#
_entry.id   AF-A0A7Z3CBV2-F1
#
_cell.length_a   1.000
_cell.length_b   1.000
_cell.length_c   1.000
_cell.angle_alpha   90.00
_cell.angle_beta   90.00
_cell.angle_gamma   90.00
#
_symmetry.space_group_name_H-M   'P 1'
#
loop_
_entity.id
_entity.type
_entity.pdbx_description
1 polymer ?
#
loop_
_entity_poly.entity_id
_entity_poly.type
_entity_poly.pdbx_seq_one_letter_code
_entity_poly.pdbx_strand_id
1 'polypeptide(L)'
;MTSELHALVGDAEYVARNKIKPIMVRLLDGVVLECGAEKITFISVVMPDELVEHYPEVKRYHKVRKTVEVRVQLPFYEFKDASGAKQVDMIFDALSRSIDIVGEIKSLKLAKSDYCILKNAIEKGRSLCV
;
A
#
# COMPACT_ATOMS: atom_id res chain seq x y z
N MET A 1 -8.78 -23.31 -2.77
CA MET A 1 -9.79 -22.28 -2.48
C MET A 1 -9.30 -20.84 -2.68
N THR A 2 -8.14 -20.59 -3.29
CA THR A 2 -7.60 -19.23 -3.50
C THR A 2 -8.01 -18.59 -4.82
N SER A 3 -8.25 -19.39 -5.87
CA SER A 3 -8.59 -18.87 -7.21
C SER A 3 -10.00 -18.28 -7.32
N GLU A 4 -10.97 -18.88 -6.62
CA GLU A 4 -12.38 -18.42 -6.62
C GLU A 4 -12.54 -17.09 -5.89
N LEU A 5 -11.84 -16.92 -4.76
CA LEU A 5 -11.79 -15.64 -4.06
C LEU A 5 -11.13 -14.55 -4.90
N HIS A 6 -10.05 -14.87 -5.62
CA HIS A 6 -9.40 -13.90 -6.51
C HIS A 6 -10.32 -13.46 -7.65
N ALA A 7 -11.15 -14.36 -8.21
CA ALA A 7 -12.13 -13.99 -9.23
C ALA A 7 -13.20 -13.00 -8.72
N LEU A 8 -13.49 -13.00 -7.41
CA LEU A 8 -14.52 -12.13 -6.82
C LEU A 8 -14.06 -10.68 -6.59
N VAL A 9 -12.75 -10.45 -6.44
CA VAL A 9 -12.21 -9.12 -6.09
C VAL A 9 -11.11 -8.64 -7.04
N GLY A 10 -10.61 -9.50 -7.94
CA GLY A 10 -9.48 -9.20 -8.82
C GLY A 10 -9.74 -8.02 -9.75
N ASP A 11 -10.92 -7.97 -10.37
CA ASP A 11 -11.28 -6.86 -11.26
C ASP A 11 -11.42 -5.54 -10.50
N ALA A 12 -12.05 -5.57 -9.33
CA ALA A 12 -12.23 -4.40 -8.48
C ALA A 12 -10.88 -3.85 -7.95
N GLU A 13 -10.00 -4.74 -7.49
CA GLU A 13 -8.64 -4.40 -7.06
C GLU A 13 -7.84 -3.80 -8.22
N TYR A 14 -7.89 -4.42 -9.40
CA TYR A 14 -7.21 -3.93 -10.59
C TYR A 14 -7.68 -2.53 -11.00
N VAL A 15 -9.00 -2.29 -11.00
CA VAL A 15 -9.59 -0.97 -11.31
C VAL A 15 -9.16 0.07 -10.30
N ALA A 16 -9.27 -0.21 -9.00
CA ALA A 16 -8.89 0.73 -7.95
C ALA A 16 -7.39 1.05 -7.99
N ARG A 17 -6.54 0.03 -8.19
CA ARG A 17 -5.09 0.19 -8.32
C ARG A 17 -4.69 1.03 -9.53
N ASN A 18 -5.35 0.85 -10.67
CA ASN A 18 -5.08 1.62 -11.88
C ASN A 18 -5.48 3.09 -11.76
N LYS A 19 -6.43 3.44 -10.89
CA LYS A 19 -6.71 4.85 -10.54
C LYS A 19 -5.59 5.44 -9.67
N ILE A 20 -5.16 4.72 -8.66
CA ILE A 20 -4.21 5.20 -7.65
C ILE A 20 -2.78 5.31 -8.20
N LYS A 21 -2.31 4.27 -8.88
CA LYS A 21 -0.91 4.15 -9.34
C LYS A 21 -0.40 5.37 -10.12
N PRO A 22 -1.05 5.87 -11.18
CA PRO A 22 -0.53 7.00 -11.95
C PRO A 22 -0.42 8.28 -11.11
N ILE A 23 -1.37 8.51 -10.20
CA ILE A 23 -1.36 9.69 -9.31
C ILE A 23 -0.20 9.60 -8.33
N MET A 24 -0.01 8.44 -7.68
CA MET A 24 1.08 8.25 -6.74
C MET A 24 2.45 8.34 -7.40
N VAL A 25 2.61 7.76 -8.61
CA VAL A 25 3.85 7.89 -9.38
C VAL A 25 4.16 9.34 -9.68
N ARG A 26 3.15 10.13 -10.10
CA ARG A 26 3.34 11.56 -10.38
C ARG A 26 3.66 12.37 -9.13
N LEU A 27 3.00 12.09 -8.00
CA LEU A 27 3.20 12.84 -6.75
C LEU A 27 4.56 12.56 -6.11
N LEU A 28 5.13 11.39 -6.36
CA LEU A 28 6.42 10.96 -5.82
C LEU A 28 7.55 11.09 -6.85
N ASP A 29 7.27 11.62 -8.04
CA ASP A 29 8.29 11.83 -9.05
C ASP A 29 9.35 12.83 -8.56
N GLY A 30 10.62 12.46 -8.70
CA GLY A 30 11.75 13.26 -8.21
C GLY A 30 11.88 13.35 -6.67
N VAL A 31 11.04 12.69 -5.89
CA VAL A 31 11.19 12.65 -4.42
C VAL A 31 12.40 11.79 -4.06
N VAL A 32 13.34 12.39 -3.34
CA VAL A 32 14.51 11.71 -2.78
C VAL A 32 14.34 11.62 -1.28
N LEU A 33 14.36 10.39 -0.75
CA LEU A 33 14.22 10.14 0.68
C LEU A 33 15.60 10.16 1.37
N GLU A 34 15.67 10.79 2.53
CA GLU A 34 16.88 10.88 3.36
C GLU A 34 17.35 9.50 3.84
N CYS A 35 16.42 8.58 4.09
CA CYS A 35 16.72 7.19 4.47
C CYS A 35 17.40 6.37 3.36
N GLY A 36 17.52 6.95 2.15
CA GLY A 36 18.23 6.36 1.03
C GLY A 36 17.48 5.22 0.34
N ALA A 37 16.21 4.97 0.68
CA ALA A 37 15.35 4.09 -0.10
C ALA A 37 15.02 4.73 -1.46
N GLU A 38 15.25 3.98 -2.54
CA GLU A 38 15.01 4.42 -3.92
C GLU A 38 13.67 3.90 -4.45
N LYS A 39 13.12 2.84 -3.83
CA LYS A 39 11.86 2.24 -4.25
C LYS A 39 11.09 1.69 -3.06
N ILE A 40 9.80 2.00 -3.00
CA ILE A 40 8.85 1.34 -2.09
C ILE A 40 7.85 0.56 -2.95
N THR A 41 7.77 -0.75 -2.71
CA THR A 41 6.83 -1.66 -3.35
C THR A 41 5.72 -1.95 -2.35
N PHE A 42 4.52 -1.50 -2.68
CA PHE A 42 3.31 -1.80 -1.94
C PHE A 42 2.54 -2.93 -2.62
N ILE A 43 2.10 -3.90 -1.82
CA ILE A 43 1.25 -5.01 -2.26
C ILE A 43 0.07 -5.10 -1.30
N SER A 44 -1.13 -4.81 -1.81
CA SER A 44 -2.39 -5.09 -1.11
C SER A 44 -2.72 -6.57 -1.23
N VAL A 45 -2.95 -7.22 -0.09
CA VAL A 45 -3.35 -8.63 -0.02
C VAL A 45 -4.78 -8.68 0.47
N VAL A 46 -5.72 -8.79 -0.46
CA VAL A 46 -7.15 -8.93 -0.13
C VAL A 46 -7.39 -10.36 0.35
N MET A 47 -7.77 -10.52 1.63
CA MET A 47 -7.88 -11.84 2.24
C MET A 47 -9.05 -11.91 3.23
N PRO A 48 -9.77 -13.05 3.30
CA PRO A 48 -10.77 -13.28 4.34
C PRO A 48 -10.14 -13.22 5.73
N ASP A 49 -10.89 -12.70 6.70
CA ASP A 49 -10.42 -12.49 8.07
C ASP A 49 -10.00 -13.82 8.73
N GLU A 50 -10.62 -14.94 8.33
CA GLU A 50 -10.30 -16.28 8.83
C GLU A 50 -8.90 -16.77 8.39
N LEU A 51 -8.30 -16.15 7.37
CA LEU A 51 -6.99 -16.51 6.85
C LEU A 51 -5.89 -15.49 7.20
N VAL A 52 -6.25 -14.38 7.86
CA VAL A 52 -5.34 -13.30 8.25
C VAL A 52 -4.17 -13.81 9.09
N GLU A 53 -4.42 -14.69 10.06
CA GLU A 53 -3.38 -15.27 10.93
C GLU A 53 -2.34 -16.09 10.15
N HIS A 54 -2.75 -16.66 9.01
CA HIS A 54 -1.87 -17.47 8.17
C HIS A 54 -1.04 -16.64 7.18
N TYR A 55 -1.31 -15.34 7.06
CA TYR A 55 -0.66 -14.48 6.08
C TYR A 55 -0.25 -13.12 6.65
N PRO A 56 0.66 -13.07 7.63
CA PRO A 56 1.02 -11.83 8.31
C PRO A 56 1.55 -10.77 7.35
N GLU A 57 1.33 -9.50 7.70
CA GLU A 57 1.88 -8.37 6.97
C GLU A 57 3.41 -8.46 6.91
N VAL A 58 3.96 -8.19 5.73
CA VAL A 58 5.39 -8.34 5.46
C VAL A 58 6.02 -6.97 5.34
N LYS A 59 7.13 -6.76 6.05
CA LYS A 59 8.01 -5.59 5.87
C LYS A 59 9.44 -6.04 5.62
N ARG A 60 10.01 -5.66 4.48
CA ARG A 60 11.37 -6.06 4.11
C ARG A 60 12.12 -4.91 3.47
N TYR A 61 13.33 -4.66 3.95
CA TYR A 61 14.25 -3.72 3.34
C TYR A 61 15.44 -4.45 2.71
N HIS A 62 15.58 -4.32 1.40
CA HIS A 62 16.70 -4.83 0.63
C HIS A 62 17.78 -3.76 0.48
N LYS A 63 18.70 -3.67 1.45
CA LYS A 63 19.77 -2.65 1.51
C LYS A 63 20.54 -2.48 0.20
N VAL A 64 20.97 -3.57 -0.43
CA VAL A 64 21.77 -3.54 -1.67
C VAL A 64 20.99 -2.92 -2.83
N ARG A 65 19.68 -3.21 -2.92
CA ARG A 65 18.79 -2.67 -3.96
C ARG A 65 18.08 -1.39 -3.53
N LYS A 66 18.36 -0.91 -2.31
CA LYS A 66 17.66 0.21 -1.65
C LYS A 66 16.14 0.17 -1.82
N THR A 67 15.57 -1.04 -1.79
CA THR A 67 14.16 -1.28 -2.07
C THR A 67 13.46 -1.75 -0.81
N VAL A 68 12.33 -1.13 -0.49
CA VAL A 68 11.41 -1.55 0.57
C VAL A 68 10.25 -2.30 -0.07
N GLU A 69 9.89 -3.45 0.48
CA GLU A 69 8.68 -4.18 0.14
C GLU A 69 7.77 -4.23 1.36
N VAL A 70 6.53 -3.83 1.18
CA VAL A 70 5.48 -3.89 2.20
C VAL A 70 4.27 -4.62 1.63
N ARG A 71 3.80 -5.63 2.35
CA ARG A 71 2.56 -6.34 2.06
C ARG A 71 1.58 -6.05 3.17
N VAL A 72 0.45 -5.45 2.81
CA VAL A 72 -0.57 -5.00 3.76
C VAL A 72 -1.85 -5.75 3.47
N GLN A 73 -2.51 -6.22 4.52
CA GLN A 73 -3.76 -6.96 4.39
C GLN A 73 -4.92 -6.00 4.11
N LEU A 74 -5.89 -6.44 3.32
CA LEU A 74 -7.18 -5.77 3.11
C LEU A 74 -8.32 -6.75 3.43
N PRO A 75 -9.36 -6.31 4.16
CA PRO A 75 -10.47 -7.16 4.54
C PRO A 75 -11.28 -7.55 3.29
N PHE A 76 -11.34 -8.84 2.99
CA PHE A 76 -11.95 -9.34 1.75
C PHE A 76 -13.45 -9.00 1.63
N TYR A 77 -14.23 -9.28 2.67
CA TYR A 77 -15.69 -9.12 2.60
C TYR A 77 -16.07 -7.64 2.46
N GLU A 78 -15.46 -6.76 3.27
CA GLU A 78 -15.69 -5.32 3.16
C GLU A 78 -15.25 -4.78 1.80
N PHE A 79 -14.09 -5.21 1.29
CA PHE A 79 -13.60 -4.74 -0.02
C PHE A 79 -14.50 -5.21 -1.16
N LYS A 80 -14.97 -6.46 -1.11
CA LYS A 80 -15.86 -7.04 -2.12
C LYS A 80 -17.18 -6.28 -2.22
N ASP A 81 -17.79 -5.96 -1.09
CA ASP A 81 -19.13 -5.35 -1.04
C ASP A 81 -19.08 -3.81 -1.11
N ALA A 82 -17.90 -3.22 -0.99
CA ALA A 82 -17.68 -1.78 -1.08
C ALA A 82 -17.93 -1.23 -2.50
N SER A 83 -18.38 0.02 -2.57
CA SER A 83 -18.43 0.77 -3.83
C SER A 83 -17.02 1.02 -4.38
N GLY A 84 -16.89 1.28 -5.68
CA GLY A 84 -15.58 1.56 -6.29
C GLY A 84 -14.84 2.76 -5.65
N ALA A 85 -15.56 3.76 -5.14
CA ALA A 85 -14.95 4.87 -4.39
C ALA A 85 -14.45 4.41 -3.02
N LYS A 86 -15.24 3.58 -2.31
CA LYS A 86 -14.84 3.05 -1.01
C LYS A 86 -13.67 2.05 -1.13
N GLN A 87 -13.62 1.23 -2.18
CA GLN A 87 -12.48 0.36 -2.49
C GLN A 87 -11.19 1.15 -2.68
N VAL A 88 -11.25 2.28 -3.39
CA VAL A 88 -10.11 3.20 -3.56
C VAL A 88 -9.67 3.78 -2.22
N ASP A 89 -10.61 4.25 -1.41
CA ASP A 89 -10.34 4.77 -0.05
C ASP A 89 -9.67 3.71 0.85
N MET A 90 -10.15 2.47 0.81
CA MET A 90 -9.56 1.35 1.55
C MET A 90 -8.11 1.06 1.11
N ILE A 91 -7.79 1.17 -0.19
CA ILE A 91 -6.40 1.03 -0.66
C ILE A 91 -5.54 2.20 -0.15
N PHE A 92 -6.07 3.43 -0.09
CA PHE A 92 -5.34 4.55 0.50
C PHE A 92 -5.10 4.37 2.00
N ASP A 93 -6.05 3.80 2.74
CA ASP A 93 -5.86 3.43 4.14
C ASP A 93 -4.75 2.37 4.28
N ALA A 94 -4.75 1.35 3.43
CA ALA A 94 -3.67 0.36 3.41
C ALA A 94 -2.31 0.95 3.00
N LEU A 95 -2.26 1.86 2.03
CA LEU A 95 -1.05 2.60 1.67
C LEU A 95 -0.55 3.43 2.84
N SER A 96 -1.45 4.14 3.54
CA SER A 96 -1.10 4.92 4.72
C SER A 96 -0.50 4.02 5.81
N ARG A 97 -1.16 2.91 6.15
CA ARG A 97 -0.63 1.91 7.11
C ARG A 97 0.71 1.35 6.67
N SER A 98 0.92 1.15 5.37
CA SER A 98 2.20 0.67 4.85
C SER A 98 3.37 1.56 5.27
N ILE A 99 3.18 2.88 5.30
CA ILE A 99 4.23 3.83 5.72
C ILE A 99 4.51 3.73 7.22
N ASP A 100 3.50 3.47 8.05
CA ASP A 100 3.68 3.23 9.48
C ASP A 100 4.54 1.98 9.69
N ILE A 101 4.23 0.91 8.97
CA ILE A 101 4.97 -0.36 8.97
C ILE A 101 6.42 -0.16 8.49
N VAL A 102 6.66 0.68 7.47
CA VAL A 102 8.01 1.06 7.03
C VAL A 102 8.78 1.78 8.14
N GLY A 103 8.11 2.66 8.89
CA GLY A 103 8.68 3.38 10.02
C GLY A 103 9.24 2.45 11.11
N GLU A 104 8.68 1.25 11.25
CA GLU A 104 9.14 0.24 12.20
C GLU A 104 10.40 -0.52 11.74
N ILE A 105 10.85 -0.36 10.48
CA ILE A 105 12.04 -1.02 9.96
C ILE A 105 13.30 -0.35 10.53
N LYS A 106 13.79 -0.91 11.65
CA LYS A 106 15.02 -0.43 12.34
C LYS A 106 16.24 -0.24 11.44
N SER A 107 16.37 -1.08 10.40
CA SER A 107 17.53 -1.05 9.50
C SER A 107 17.46 -0.01 8.39
N LEU A 108 16.27 0.54 8.11
CA LEU A 108 16.06 1.62 7.15
C LEU A 108 16.21 2.99 7.82
N LYS A 109 15.79 3.12 9.09
CA LYS A 109 15.78 4.38 9.84
C LYS A 109 15.04 5.49 9.08
N LEU A 110 13.76 5.27 8.79
CA LEU A 110 12.93 6.25 8.11
C LEU A 110 12.93 7.59 8.88
N ALA A 111 13.39 8.66 8.24
CA ALA A 111 13.41 9.98 8.86
C ALA A 111 11.97 10.51 9.05
N LYS A 112 11.76 11.39 10.04
CA LYS A 112 10.44 12.01 10.25
C LYS A 112 10.01 12.84 9.04
N SER A 113 10.97 13.52 8.38
CA SER A 113 10.74 14.25 7.12
C SER A 113 10.24 13.32 6.02
N ASP A 114 10.94 12.21 5.77
CA ASP A 114 10.54 11.18 4.79
C ASP A 114 9.14 10.64 5.08
N TYR A 115 8.86 10.30 6.35
CA TYR A 115 7.55 9.82 6.77
C TYR A 115 6.45 10.84 6.43
N CYS A 116 6.66 12.12 6.76
CA CYS A 116 5.71 13.18 6.46
C CYS A 116 5.53 13.38 4.95
N ILE A 117 6.61 13.33 4.15
CA ILE A 117 6.54 13.45 2.69
C ILE A 117 5.65 12.34 2.11
N LEU A 118 5.89 11.08 2.51
CA LEU A 118 5.16 9.93 2.02
C LEU A 118 3.67 9.98 2.43
N LYS A 119 3.37 10.28 3.70
CA LYS A 119 1.99 10.45 4.18
C LYS A 119 1.27 11.59 3.45
N ASN A 120 1.92 12.74 3.28
CA ASN A 120 1.32 13.87 2.57
C ASN A 120 1.05 13.56 1.10
N ALA A 121 1.92 12.78 0.43
CA ALA A 121 1.68 12.33 -0.93
C ALA A 121 0.47 11.39 -1.01
N ILE A 122 0.29 10.50 -0.02
CA ILE A 122 -0.88 9.62 0.08
C ILE A 122 -2.17 10.42 0.28
N GLU A 123 -2.18 11.39 1.21
CA GLU A 123 -3.36 12.24 1.45
C GLU A 123 -3.72 13.10 0.23
N LYS A 124 -2.71 13.67 -0.45
CA LYS A 124 -2.92 14.35 -1.74
C LYS A 124 -3.43 13.39 -2.82
N GLY A 125 -2.95 12.17 -2.86
CA GLY A 125 -3.42 11.14 -3.78
C GLY A 125 -4.90 10.82 -3.54
N ARG A 126 -5.29 10.69 -2.27
CA ARG A 126 -6.66 10.41 -1.84
C ARG A 126 -7.62 11.49 -2.35
N SER A 127 -7.31 12.77 -2.11
CA SER A 127 -8.17 13.89 -2.52
C SER A 127 -8.28 14.11 -4.04
N LEU A 128 -7.43 13.47 -4.84
CA LEU A 128 -7.50 13.50 -6.31
C LEU A 128 -8.30 12.32 -6.89
N CYS A 129 -8.58 11.30 -6.07
CA CYS A 129 -9.19 10.03 -6.48
C CYS A 129 -10.63 9.85 -5.96
N VAL A 130 -10.93 10.46 -4.82
CA VAL A 130 -12.22 10.41 -4.10
C VAL A 130 -12.89 11.77 -4.21
#